data_AF-A0AA39KT49-F1
#
_entry.id   AF-A0AA39KT49-F1
#
_cell.length_a   1.000
_cell.length_b   1.000
_cell.length_c   1.000
_cell.angle_alpha   90.00
_cell.angle_beta   90.00
_cell.angle_gamma   90.00
#
_symmetry.space_group_name_H-M   'P 1'
#
loop_
_entity.id
_entity.type
_entity.pdbx_description
1 polymer ?
#
loop_
_entity_poly.entity_id
_entity_poly.type
_entity_poly.pdbx_seq_one_letter_code
_entity_poly.pdbx_strand_id
1 'polypeptide(L)'
;MTEQIEYNSDDVIIIADQTSLIECLVKNTSNTLAIKLQSLISLSEQLSTEKRSKIVDFIEKIQRSWEHTNKQVHDDYSTFFVASRTVYGVALTSLLNEIKKEVTAVEISLKLGEFIYDKKYIIKGYMYCSELTKLLRTLDGCDEKVQQYLMMSKIHQHIEELDMMVEKFASRKNLLSLKNDNSQVFTILSSLLSGEILGWEPVNPDIILKQNAPKKPVFITKNNKRTHLKSLQHLPLFH
;
A
#
# COMPACT_ATOMS: atom_id res chain seq x y z
N MET A 1 -48.41 -3.73 1.37
CA MET A 1 -47.28 -2.81 1.54
C MET A 1 -46.02 -3.61 1.30
N THR A 2 -45.48 -3.50 0.10
CA THR A 2 -44.27 -4.21 -0.34
C THR A 2 -43.12 -3.23 -0.15
N GLU A 3 -42.29 -3.45 0.87
CA GLU A 3 -41.04 -2.70 1.03
C GLU A 3 -40.16 -3.01 -0.18
N GLN A 4 -39.91 -1.98 -1.00
CA GLN A 4 -38.86 -2.00 -1.99
C GLN A 4 -37.53 -1.95 -1.24
N ILE A 5 -36.87 -3.10 -1.12
CA ILE A 5 -35.46 -3.15 -0.74
C ILE A 5 -34.70 -2.62 -1.96
N GLU A 6 -34.30 -1.36 -1.88
CA GLU A 6 -33.43 -0.70 -2.85
C GLU A 6 -32.05 -1.34 -2.73
N TYR A 7 -31.77 -2.32 -3.61
CA TYR A 7 -30.46 -2.96 -3.68
C TYR A 7 -29.49 -2.00 -4.35
N ASN A 8 -28.65 -1.37 -3.55
CA ASN A 8 -27.69 -0.37 -4.02
C ASN A 8 -26.55 -1.09 -4.77
N SER A 9 -26.40 -0.83 -6.06
CA SER A 9 -25.34 -1.36 -6.93
C SER A 9 -23.92 -1.01 -6.44
N ASP A 10 -23.80 -0.09 -5.49
CA ASP A 10 -22.54 0.42 -4.99
C ASP A 10 -21.84 -0.56 -4.01
N ASP A 11 -22.59 -1.40 -3.29
CA ASP A 11 -22.00 -2.27 -2.25
C ASP A 11 -21.11 -3.40 -2.83
N VAL A 12 -21.43 -3.89 -4.03
CA VAL A 12 -20.62 -4.91 -4.74
C VAL A 12 -19.33 -4.31 -5.29
N ILE A 13 -19.35 -3.02 -5.66
CA ILE A 13 -18.17 -2.27 -6.11
C ILE A 13 -17.23 -2.03 -4.91
N ILE A 14 -17.79 -1.72 -3.73
CA ILE A 14 -17.02 -1.50 -2.50
C ILE A 14 -16.22 -2.74 -2.10
N ILE A 15 -16.81 -3.94 -2.15
CA ILE A 15 -16.08 -5.19 -1.78
C ILE A 15 -14.97 -5.50 -2.80
N ALA A 16 -15.21 -5.28 -4.10
CA ALA A 16 -14.19 -5.51 -5.13
C ALA A 16 -12.99 -4.57 -4.96
N ASP A 17 -13.23 -3.28 -4.68
CA ASP A 17 -12.18 -2.30 -4.43
C ASP A 17 -11.43 -2.59 -3.11
N GLN A 18 -12.15 -3.00 -2.06
CA GLN A 18 -11.53 -3.37 -0.79
C GLN A 18 -10.67 -4.63 -0.88
N THR A 19 -11.08 -5.62 -1.70
CA THR A 19 -10.29 -6.84 -1.93
C THR A 19 -8.98 -6.51 -2.62
N SER A 20 -9.01 -5.66 -3.66
CA SER A 20 -7.81 -5.18 -4.36
C SER A 20 -6.86 -4.41 -3.43
N LEU A 21 -7.40 -3.58 -2.54
CA LEU A 21 -6.62 -2.82 -1.57
C LEU A 21 -5.92 -3.74 -0.57
N ILE A 22 -6.63 -4.72 0.00
CA ILE A 22 -6.05 -5.70 0.94
C ILE A 22 -4.99 -6.55 0.25
N GLU A 23 -5.20 -6.99 -0.99
CA GLU A 23 -4.21 -7.74 -1.76
C GLU A 23 -2.90 -6.94 -1.91
N CYS A 24 -3.02 -5.64 -2.21
CA CYS A 24 -1.87 -4.74 -2.29
C CYS A 24 -1.16 -4.60 -0.93
N LEU A 25 -1.90 -4.45 0.17
CA LEU A 25 -1.35 -4.39 1.52
C LEU A 25 -0.61 -5.67 1.89
N VAL A 26 -1.24 -6.84 1.72
CA VAL A 26 -0.62 -8.16 1.95
C VAL A 26 0.68 -8.28 1.18
N LYS A 27 0.67 -7.94 -0.11
CA LYS A 27 1.86 -7.99 -0.97
C LYS A 27 2.98 -7.08 -0.46
N ASN A 28 2.65 -5.84 -0.10
CA ASN A 28 3.63 -4.88 0.38
C ASN A 28 4.23 -5.32 1.72
N THR A 29 3.41 -5.69 2.70
CA THR A 29 3.91 -6.14 4.02
C THR A 29 4.70 -7.44 3.89
N SER A 30 4.27 -8.37 3.04
CA SER A 30 5.01 -9.61 2.76
C SER A 30 6.38 -9.33 2.14
N ASN A 31 6.47 -8.42 1.17
CA ASN A 31 7.73 -8.04 0.55
C ASN A 31 8.67 -7.39 1.56
N THR A 32 8.15 -6.48 2.39
CA THR A 32 8.92 -5.84 3.46
C THR A 32 9.45 -6.86 4.45
N LEU A 33 8.61 -7.80 4.91
CA LEU A 33 9.01 -8.88 5.79
C LEU A 33 10.11 -9.76 5.15
N ALA A 34 9.95 -10.14 3.89
CA ALA A 34 10.93 -10.92 3.16
C ALA A 34 12.28 -10.20 3.06
N ILE A 35 12.29 -8.90 2.76
CA ILE A 35 13.51 -8.08 2.73
C ILE A 35 14.18 -8.04 4.11
N LYS A 36 13.40 -7.86 5.18
CA LYS A 36 13.95 -7.83 6.55
C LYS A 36 14.53 -9.19 6.96
N LEU A 37 13.86 -10.29 6.64
CA LEU A 37 14.35 -11.64 6.89
C LEU A 37 15.63 -11.91 6.09
N GLN A 38 15.67 -11.55 4.81
CA GLN A 38 16.88 -11.68 3.99
C GLN A 38 18.04 -10.85 4.57
N SER A 39 17.76 -9.64 5.03
CA SER A 39 18.76 -8.78 5.69
C SER A 39 19.30 -9.43 6.97
N LEU A 40 18.42 -10.06 7.77
CA LEU A 40 18.83 -10.81 8.96
C LEU A 40 19.71 -12.02 8.61
N ILE A 41 19.41 -12.74 7.53
CA ILE A 41 20.23 -13.85 7.05
C ILE A 41 21.63 -13.33 6.68
N SER A 42 21.70 -12.29 5.85
CA SER A 42 22.98 -11.70 5.45
C SER A 42 23.79 -11.17 6.64
N LEU A 43 23.15 -10.59 7.65
CA LEU A 43 23.81 -10.19 8.90
C LEU A 43 24.31 -11.40 9.70
N SER A 44 23.57 -12.51 9.70
CA SER A 44 23.94 -13.73 10.44
C SER A 44 25.24 -14.38 9.93
N GLU A 45 25.54 -14.22 8.64
CA GLU A 45 26.77 -14.75 8.01
C GLU A 45 28.03 -14.08 8.55
N GLN A 46 27.91 -12.84 9.04
CA GLN A 46 29.02 -12.03 9.56
C GLN A 46 29.18 -12.14 11.09
N LEU A 47 28.30 -12.89 11.77
CA LEU A 47 28.26 -13.01 13.23
C LEU A 47 28.91 -14.31 13.74
N SER A 48 29.19 -14.35 15.05
CA SER A 48 29.67 -15.57 15.70
C SER A 48 28.64 -16.71 15.57
N THR A 49 29.14 -17.96 15.57
CA THR A 49 28.33 -19.18 15.40
C THR A 49 27.12 -19.25 16.35
N GLU A 50 27.27 -18.81 17.60
CA GLU A 50 26.19 -18.79 18.59
C GLU A 50 25.10 -17.73 18.29
N LYS A 51 25.47 -16.58 17.72
CA LYS A 51 24.50 -15.56 17.31
C LYS A 51 23.81 -15.95 16.00
N ARG A 52 24.57 -16.57 15.09
CA ARG A 52 24.05 -17.12 13.84
C ARG A 52 22.99 -18.19 14.10
N SER A 53 23.24 -19.14 15.00
CA SER A 53 22.23 -20.16 15.34
C SER A 53 20.94 -19.54 15.88
N LYS A 54 21.04 -18.55 16.78
CA LYS A 54 19.86 -17.83 17.30
C LYS A 54 19.05 -17.10 16.21
N ILE A 55 19.71 -16.56 15.19
CA ILE A 55 19.04 -15.91 14.05
C ILE A 55 18.36 -16.96 13.17
N VAL A 56 19.05 -18.05 12.85
CA VAL A 56 18.49 -19.16 12.07
C VAL A 56 17.27 -19.77 12.78
N ASP A 57 17.38 -20.08 14.08
CA ASP A 57 16.27 -20.60 14.88
C ASP A 57 15.07 -19.64 14.89
N PHE A 58 15.33 -18.33 14.94
CA PHE A 58 14.29 -17.31 14.86
C PHE A 58 13.60 -17.29 13.50
N ILE A 59 14.37 -17.35 12.40
CA ILE A 59 13.82 -17.39 11.04
C ILE A 59 13.00 -18.66 10.82
N GLU A 60 13.50 -19.82 11.25
CA GLU A 60 12.75 -21.08 11.19
C GLU A 60 11.44 -20.98 11.97
N LYS A 61 11.44 -20.31 13.13
CA LYS A 61 10.21 -20.08 13.89
C LYS A 61 9.20 -19.20 13.13
N ILE A 62 9.66 -18.13 12.48
CA ILE A 62 8.82 -17.28 11.63
C ILE A 62 8.25 -18.08 10.46
N GLN A 63 9.08 -18.87 9.78
CA GLN A 63 8.65 -19.71 8.66
C GLN A 63 7.60 -20.75 9.08
N ARG A 64 7.84 -21.47 10.18
CA ARG A 64 6.85 -22.45 10.72
C ARG A 64 5.55 -21.77 11.13
N SER A 65 5.61 -20.58 11.72
CA SER A 65 4.42 -19.79 12.07
C SER A 65 3.63 -19.41 10.82
N TRP A 66 4.31 -18.91 9.78
CA TRP A 66 3.71 -18.56 8.51
C TRP A 66 3.04 -19.77 7.85
N GLU A 67 3.74 -20.90 7.72
CA GLU A 67 3.21 -22.12 7.12
C GLU A 67 1.98 -22.65 7.88
N HIS A 68 2.04 -22.63 9.21
CA HIS A 68 0.93 -23.07 10.05
C HIS A 68 -0.31 -22.18 9.89
N THR A 69 -0.16 -20.87 10.05
CA THR A 69 -1.28 -19.93 9.95
C THR A 69 -1.84 -19.90 8.52
N ASN A 70 -1.00 -19.93 7.50
CA ASN A 70 -1.45 -19.94 6.11
C ASN A 70 -2.29 -21.19 5.82
N LYS A 71 -1.87 -22.36 6.31
CA LYS A 71 -2.65 -23.59 6.19
C LYS A 71 -3.97 -23.50 6.97
N GLN A 72 -3.92 -23.03 8.21
CA GLN A 72 -5.11 -22.90 9.05
C GLN A 72 -6.15 -21.96 8.42
N VAL A 73 -5.73 -20.76 7.99
CA VAL A 73 -6.63 -19.80 7.34
C VAL A 73 -7.17 -20.40 6.04
N HIS A 74 -6.35 -21.06 5.24
CA HIS A 74 -6.85 -21.74 4.04
C HIS A 74 -7.94 -22.78 4.37
N ASP A 75 -7.70 -23.63 5.37
CA ASP A 75 -8.65 -24.66 5.78
C ASP A 75 -9.95 -24.05 6.33
N ASP A 76 -9.86 -23.02 7.18
CA ASP A 76 -11.00 -22.33 7.78
C ASP A 76 -11.90 -21.64 6.74
N TYR A 77 -11.30 -21.04 5.71
CA TYR A 77 -12.04 -20.28 4.69
C TYR A 77 -12.40 -21.09 3.43
N SER A 78 -11.76 -22.24 3.20
CA SER A 78 -12.12 -23.15 2.09
C SER A 78 -13.53 -23.74 2.21
N THR A 79 -14.04 -23.82 3.44
CA THR A 79 -15.39 -24.35 3.75
C THR A 79 -16.40 -23.24 4.07
N PHE A 80 -15.97 -21.97 4.03
CA PHE A 80 -16.81 -20.85 4.38
C PHE A 80 -17.85 -20.59 3.28
N PHE A 81 -19.12 -20.83 3.55
CA PHE A 81 -20.21 -20.45 2.65
C PHE A 81 -21.05 -19.35 3.33
N VAL A 82 -21.47 -18.35 2.55
CA VAL A 82 -22.32 -17.30 3.09
C VAL A 82 -23.71 -17.88 3.39
N ALA A 83 -24.09 -17.89 4.67
CA ALA A 83 -25.35 -18.45 5.16
C ALA A 83 -26.62 -17.79 4.58
N SER A 84 -26.49 -16.63 3.91
CA SER A 84 -27.59 -15.95 3.21
C SER A 84 -28.10 -16.70 1.98
N ARG A 85 -27.48 -17.83 1.61
CA ARG A 85 -27.90 -18.69 0.50
C ARG A 85 -29.15 -19.53 0.74
N THR A 86 -29.89 -19.32 1.83
CA THR A 86 -31.26 -19.84 1.95
C THR A 86 -32.25 -18.69 1.99
N VAL A 87 -32.93 -18.45 0.87
CA VAL A 87 -34.15 -17.64 0.87
C VAL A 87 -35.30 -18.62 1.04
N TYR A 88 -36.03 -18.53 2.17
CA TYR A 88 -37.13 -19.44 2.53
C TYR A 88 -36.77 -20.95 2.43
N GLY A 89 -35.53 -21.33 2.77
CA GLY A 89 -35.09 -22.73 2.76
C GLY A 89 -34.72 -23.30 1.39
N VAL A 90 -34.81 -22.52 0.31
CA VAL A 90 -34.30 -22.91 -1.02
C VAL A 90 -32.87 -22.42 -1.17
N ALA A 91 -31.97 -23.32 -1.57
CA ALA A 91 -30.59 -22.96 -1.87
C ALA A 91 -30.56 -21.94 -3.03
N LEU A 92 -29.91 -20.79 -2.81
CA LEU A 92 -29.74 -19.74 -3.82
C LEU A 92 -29.14 -20.30 -5.12
N THR A 93 -28.30 -21.33 -5.02
CA THR A 93 -27.76 -22.07 -6.17
C THR A 93 -28.84 -22.73 -7.03
N SER A 94 -29.90 -23.26 -6.42
CA SER A 94 -31.05 -23.83 -7.14
C SER A 94 -31.80 -22.73 -7.90
N LEU A 95 -32.10 -21.61 -7.21
CA LEU A 95 -32.76 -20.46 -7.82
C LEU A 95 -31.94 -19.87 -8.97
N LEU A 96 -30.63 -19.72 -8.79
CA LEU A 96 -29.72 -19.23 -9.84
C LEU A 96 -29.70 -20.16 -11.04
N ASN A 97 -29.74 -21.48 -10.82
CA ASN A 97 -29.81 -22.45 -11.90
C ASN A 97 -31.15 -22.39 -12.65
N GLU A 98 -32.26 -22.14 -11.95
CA GLU A 98 -33.56 -21.91 -12.60
C GLU A 98 -33.55 -20.65 -13.44
N ILE A 99 -33.06 -19.53 -12.90
CA ILE A 99 -32.94 -18.27 -13.65
C ILE A 99 -32.04 -18.46 -14.88
N LYS A 100 -30.92 -19.17 -14.76
CA LYS A 100 -30.04 -19.49 -15.91
C LYS A 100 -30.78 -20.27 -17.00
N LYS A 101 -31.58 -21.27 -16.62
CA LYS A 101 -32.39 -22.05 -17.59
C LYS A 101 -33.39 -21.15 -18.32
N GLU A 102 -34.07 -20.27 -17.60
CA GLU A 102 -35.01 -19.32 -18.19
C GLU A 102 -34.34 -18.35 -19.15
N VAL A 103 -33.16 -17.80 -18.78
CA VAL A 103 -32.38 -16.94 -19.69
C VAL A 103 -32.03 -17.67 -20.98
N THR A 104 -31.58 -18.93 -20.91
CA THR A 104 -31.30 -19.74 -22.10
C THR A 104 -32.56 -20.02 -22.92
N ALA A 105 -33.70 -20.27 -22.28
CA ALA A 105 -34.97 -20.48 -22.97
C ALA A 105 -35.43 -19.21 -23.72
N VAL A 106 -35.25 -18.04 -23.13
CA VAL A 106 -35.53 -16.75 -23.76
C VAL A 106 -34.58 -16.49 -24.93
N GLU A 107 -33.29 -16.76 -24.80
CA GLU A 107 -32.34 -16.64 -25.92
C GLU A 107 -32.71 -17.54 -27.11
N ILE A 108 -33.11 -18.78 -26.87
CA ILE A 108 -33.57 -19.70 -27.92
C ILE A 108 -34.85 -19.15 -28.58
N SER A 109 -35.78 -18.63 -27.78
CA SER A 109 -37.03 -18.05 -28.27
C SER A 109 -36.79 -16.80 -29.12
N LEU A 110 -35.86 -15.94 -28.70
CA LEU A 110 -35.43 -14.75 -29.46
C LEU A 110 -34.82 -15.15 -30.81
N LYS A 111 -33.98 -16.19 -30.82
CA LYS A 111 -33.37 -16.72 -32.05
C LYS A 111 -34.40 -17.25 -33.04
N LEU A 112 -35.42 -17.96 -32.56
CA LEU A 112 -36.53 -18.43 -33.40
C LEU A 112 -37.41 -17.25 -33.89
N GLY A 113 -37.53 -16.21 -33.07
CA GLY A 113 -38.31 -15.01 -33.35
C GLY A 113 -37.64 -13.99 -34.27
N GLU A 114 -36.37 -14.18 -34.67
CA GLU A 114 -35.60 -13.24 -35.51
C GLU A 114 -36.28 -12.92 -36.85
N PHE A 115 -37.06 -13.86 -37.38
CA PHE A 115 -37.78 -13.72 -38.65
C PHE A 115 -39.23 -13.25 -38.48
N ILE A 116 -39.73 -13.20 -37.23
CA ILE A 116 -41.15 -12.97 -36.91
C ILE A 116 -41.36 -11.57 -36.30
N TYR A 117 -40.43 -11.12 -35.46
CA TYR A 117 -40.55 -9.87 -34.71
C TYR A 117 -39.68 -8.76 -35.29
N ASP A 118 -40.03 -7.51 -34.97
CA ASP A 118 -39.22 -6.35 -35.34
C ASP A 118 -37.82 -6.43 -34.69
N LYS A 119 -36.80 -6.26 -35.54
CA LYS A 119 -35.38 -6.27 -35.21
C LYS A 119 -35.04 -5.41 -33.99
N LYS A 120 -35.74 -4.29 -33.77
CA LYS A 120 -35.52 -3.43 -32.60
C LYS A 120 -35.81 -4.15 -31.27
N TYR A 121 -36.85 -4.97 -31.23
CA TYR A 121 -37.21 -5.72 -30.02
C TYR A 121 -36.30 -6.93 -29.81
N ILE A 122 -35.88 -7.60 -30.89
CA ILE A 122 -34.91 -8.69 -30.84
C ILE A 122 -33.58 -8.21 -30.25
N ILE A 123 -33.06 -7.08 -30.72
CA ILE A 123 -31.81 -6.49 -30.21
C ILE A 123 -31.93 -6.16 -28.72
N LYS A 124 -33.05 -5.55 -28.30
CA LYS A 124 -33.30 -5.28 -26.87
C LYS A 124 -33.37 -6.56 -26.04
N GLY A 125 -34.01 -7.61 -26.54
CA GLY A 125 -34.08 -8.91 -25.89
C GLY A 125 -32.69 -9.49 -25.63
N TYR A 126 -31.83 -9.54 -26.64
CA TYR A 126 -30.45 -10.01 -26.47
C TYR A 126 -29.63 -9.12 -25.53
N MET A 127 -29.85 -7.80 -25.51
CA MET A 127 -29.22 -6.92 -24.53
C MET A 127 -29.62 -7.31 -23.09
N TYR A 128 -30.91 -7.54 -22.83
CA TYR A 128 -31.36 -7.97 -21.50
C TYR A 128 -30.80 -9.35 -21.11
N CYS A 129 -30.76 -10.32 -22.03
CA CYS A 129 -30.14 -11.62 -21.76
C CYS A 129 -28.64 -11.47 -21.44
N SER A 130 -27.93 -10.58 -22.13
CA SER A 130 -26.52 -10.30 -21.87
C SER A 130 -26.31 -9.71 -20.47
N GLU A 131 -27.10 -8.70 -20.09
CA GLU A 131 -27.02 -8.09 -18.75
C GLU A 131 -27.38 -9.08 -17.63
N LEU A 132 -28.44 -9.89 -17.82
CA LEU A 132 -28.80 -10.95 -16.87
C LEU A 132 -27.67 -11.98 -16.72
N THR A 133 -27.04 -12.37 -17.83
CA THR A 133 -25.91 -13.31 -17.80
C THR A 133 -24.70 -12.73 -17.06
N LYS A 134 -24.41 -11.44 -17.26
CA LYS A 134 -23.35 -10.75 -16.51
C LYS A 134 -23.65 -10.74 -15.01
N LEU A 135 -24.88 -10.37 -14.64
CA LEU A 135 -25.29 -10.31 -13.23
C LEU A 135 -25.22 -11.69 -12.56
N LEU A 136 -25.68 -12.74 -13.24
CA LEU A 136 -25.60 -14.12 -12.75
C LEU A 136 -24.16 -14.56 -12.50
N ARG A 137 -23.24 -14.25 -13.42
CA ARG A 137 -21.80 -14.55 -13.23
C ARG A 137 -21.21 -13.81 -12.04
N THR A 138 -21.55 -12.54 -11.88
CA THR A 138 -21.09 -11.74 -10.72
C THR A 138 -21.60 -12.33 -9.41
N LEU A 139 -22.84 -12.83 -9.39
CA LEU A 139 -23.43 -13.43 -8.20
C LEU A 139 -22.80 -14.79 -7.87
N ASP A 140 -22.52 -15.62 -8.89
CA ASP A 140 -21.82 -16.90 -8.69
C ASP A 140 -20.44 -16.70 -8.03
N GLY A 141 -19.69 -15.69 -8.48
CA GLY A 141 -18.35 -15.39 -7.97
C GLY A 141 -18.30 -14.52 -6.71
N CYS A 142 -19.45 -14.15 -6.13
CA CYS A 142 -19.49 -13.29 -4.95
C CYS A 142 -18.90 -13.99 -3.71
N ASP A 143 -19.26 -15.26 -3.51
CA ASP A 143 -18.73 -16.05 -2.37
C ASP A 143 -17.21 -16.19 -2.45
N GLU A 144 -16.67 -16.47 -3.63
CA GLU A 144 -15.23 -16.58 -3.84
C GLU A 144 -14.52 -15.26 -3.48
N LYS A 145 -15.09 -14.12 -3.88
CA LYS A 145 -14.53 -12.80 -3.53
C LYS A 145 -14.60 -12.52 -2.03
N VAL A 146 -15.71 -12.87 -1.37
CA VAL A 146 -15.84 -12.71 0.08
C VAL A 146 -14.88 -13.63 0.84
N GLN A 147 -14.77 -14.90 0.42
CA GLN A 147 -13.79 -15.85 0.96
C GLN A 147 -12.36 -15.30 0.81
N GLN A 148 -12.00 -14.83 -0.39
CA GLN A 148 -10.69 -14.22 -0.65
C GLN A 148 -10.45 -13.00 0.23
N TYR A 149 -11.40 -12.08 0.34
CA TYR A 149 -11.30 -10.90 1.19
C TYR A 149 -11.04 -11.26 2.66
N LEU A 150 -11.83 -12.18 3.21
CA LEU A 150 -11.71 -12.60 4.61
C LEU A 150 -10.38 -13.35 4.87
N MET A 151 -10.01 -14.25 3.97
CA MET A 151 -8.74 -14.97 4.01
C MET A 151 -7.57 -13.98 3.99
N MET A 152 -7.55 -13.06 3.03
CA MET A 152 -6.49 -12.07 2.88
C MET A 152 -6.42 -11.11 4.08
N SER A 153 -7.56 -10.74 4.66
CA SER A 153 -7.61 -9.92 5.87
C SER A 153 -6.93 -10.61 7.07
N LYS A 154 -7.19 -11.92 7.25
CA LYS A 154 -6.56 -12.72 8.31
C LYS A 154 -5.07 -12.93 8.07
N ILE A 155 -4.69 -13.22 6.83
CA ILE A 155 -3.28 -13.33 6.42
C ILE A 155 -2.55 -12.01 6.68
N HIS A 156 -3.13 -10.89 6.28
CA HIS A 156 -2.56 -9.56 6.49
C HIS A 156 -2.23 -9.31 7.97
N GLN A 157 -3.21 -9.51 8.85
CA GLN A 157 -3.03 -9.34 10.30
C GLN A 157 -1.86 -10.19 10.82
N HIS A 158 -1.75 -11.45 10.37
CA HIS A 158 -0.65 -12.31 10.80
C HIS A 158 0.71 -11.85 10.27
N ILE A 159 0.79 -11.39 9.01
CA ILE A 159 2.04 -10.86 8.44
C ILE A 159 2.50 -9.62 9.23
N GLU A 160 1.59 -8.74 9.63
CA GLU A 160 1.92 -7.58 10.48
C GLU A 160 2.48 -8.00 11.85
N GLU A 161 1.90 -9.04 12.47
CA GLU A 161 2.43 -9.60 13.71
C GLU A 161 3.84 -10.18 13.53
N LEU A 162 4.11 -10.87 12.43
CA LEU A 162 5.43 -11.38 12.08
C LEU A 162 6.44 -10.24 11.85
N ASP A 163 6.04 -9.19 11.13
CA ASP A 163 6.88 -8.01 10.91
C ASP A 163 7.26 -7.33 12.23
N MET A 164 6.29 -7.17 13.13
CA MET A 164 6.53 -6.62 14.47
C MET A 164 7.45 -7.52 15.31
N MET A 165 7.33 -8.84 15.19
CA MET A 165 8.24 -9.79 15.85
C MET A 165 9.67 -9.65 15.33
N VAL A 166 9.85 -9.47 14.02
CA VAL A 166 11.16 -9.23 13.40
C VAL A 166 11.76 -7.91 13.89
N GLU A 167 10.99 -6.83 13.92
CA GLU A 167 11.44 -5.52 14.44
C GLU A 167 11.84 -5.60 15.91
N LYS A 168 11.03 -6.29 16.73
CA LYS A 168 11.32 -6.50 18.15
C LYS A 168 12.56 -7.35 18.34
N PHE A 169 12.81 -8.32 17.47
CA PHE A 169 14.01 -9.15 17.50
C PHE A 169 15.25 -8.33 17.12
N ALA A 170 15.19 -7.54 16.04
CA ALA A 170 16.27 -6.66 15.60
C ALA A 170 16.62 -5.58 16.64
N SER A 171 15.61 -5.05 17.34
CA SER A 171 15.76 -4.04 18.39
C SER A 171 16.41 -4.57 19.68
N ARG A 172 16.58 -5.90 19.84
CA ARG A 172 17.27 -6.45 21.01
C ARG A 172 18.75 -6.08 20.94
N LYS A 173 19.20 -5.26 21.89
CA LYS A 173 20.58 -4.78 22.08
C LYS A 173 21.67 -5.88 22.04
N ASN A 174 21.31 -7.16 22.10
CA ASN A 174 22.24 -8.28 22.10
C ASN A 174 22.61 -8.82 20.71
N LEU A 175 21.84 -8.54 19.65
CA LEU A 175 22.19 -8.96 18.29
C LEU A 175 23.41 -8.19 17.79
N LEU A 176 23.28 -6.86 17.79
CA LEU A 176 24.31 -5.91 17.40
C LEU A 176 25.00 -5.35 18.66
N SER A 177 25.68 -6.21 19.43
CA SER A 177 26.88 -5.72 20.09
C SER A 177 27.89 -5.48 18.95
N LEU A 178 27.73 -4.33 18.30
CA LEU A 178 28.70 -3.80 17.37
C LEU A 178 29.93 -3.59 18.25
N LYS A 179 30.85 -4.55 18.25
CA LYS A 179 32.21 -4.24 18.68
C LYS A 179 32.61 -3.03 17.86
N ASN A 180 33.10 -2.01 18.54
CA ASN A 180 33.44 -0.67 18.06
C ASN A 180 34.53 -0.65 16.95
N ASP A 181 34.62 -1.67 16.12
CA ASP A 181 35.66 -1.84 15.11
C ASP A 181 35.37 -0.97 13.87
N ASN A 182 34.12 -0.50 13.70
CA ASN A 182 33.74 0.49 12.68
C ASN A 182 34.34 1.89 12.94
N SER A 183 34.94 2.13 14.11
CA SER A 183 35.70 3.35 14.35
C SER A 183 36.80 3.51 13.30
N GLN A 184 37.50 2.44 12.93
CA GLN A 184 38.61 2.55 11.98
C GLN A 184 38.13 2.84 10.56
N VAL A 185 37.02 2.23 10.11
CA VAL A 185 36.45 2.51 8.80
C VAL A 185 35.94 3.96 8.73
N PHE A 186 35.29 4.44 9.79
CA PHE A 186 34.84 5.83 9.86
C PHE A 186 36.03 6.80 9.93
N THR A 187 37.10 6.46 10.65
CA THR A 187 38.34 7.23 10.68
C THR A 187 39.01 7.29 9.31
N ILE A 188 39.12 6.16 8.60
CA ILE A 188 39.69 6.09 7.24
C ILE A 188 38.82 6.86 6.25
N LEU A 189 37.50 6.74 6.33
CA LEU A 189 36.58 7.49 5.47
C LEU A 189 36.67 9.00 5.77
N SER A 190 36.74 9.38 7.05
CA SER A 190 36.90 10.78 7.44
C SER A 190 38.24 11.36 7.02
N SER A 191 39.33 10.58 7.07
CA SER A 191 40.67 11.02 6.64
C SER A 191 40.83 11.03 5.12
N LEU A 192 40.08 10.20 4.40
CA LEU A 192 39.95 10.27 2.94
C LEU A 192 39.17 11.52 2.51
N LEU A 193 38.01 11.77 3.15
CA LEU A 193 37.14 12.90 2.84
C LEU A 193 37.74 14.24 3.28
N SER A 194 38.54 14.26 4.34
CA SER A 194 39.30 15.46 4.77
C SER A 194 40.55 15.70 3.93
N GLY A 195 40.93 14.76 3.06
CA GLY A 195 42.17 14.83 2.26
C GLY A 195 43.44 14.59 3.08
N GLU A 196 43.32 14.22 4.35
CA GLU A 196 44.45 13.97 5.27
C GLU A 196 45.35 12.83 4.77
N ILE A 197 44.78 11.78 4.16
CA ILE A 197 45.53 10.69 3.51
C ILE A 197 46.33 11.19 2.28
N LEU A 198 45.87 12.27 1.63
CA LEU A 198 46.53 12.88 0.47
C LEU A 198 47.57 13.94 0.87
N GLY A 199 47.84 14.11 2.18
CA GLY A 199 48.77 15.09 2.72
C GLY A 199 48.20 16.51 2.83
N TRP A 200 46.87 16.67 2.78
CA TRP A 200 46.23 17.96 2.93
C TRP A 200 46.01 18.23 4.41
N GLU A 201 46.62 19.29 4.95
CA GLU A 201 46.35 19.68 6.33
C GLU A 201 44.90 20.17 6.45
N PRO A 202 44.12 19.66 7.42
CA PRO A 202 42.75 20.11 7.62
C PRO A 202 42.76 21.60 7.98
N VAL A 203 42.17 22.41 7.09
CA VAL A 203 42.09 23.86 7.29
C VAL A 203 41.19 24.13 8.48
N ASN A 204 41.74 24.81 9.50
CA ASN A 204 40.99 25.13 10.71
C ASN A 204 39.69 25.89 10.34
N PRO A 205 38.51 25.34 10.67
CA PRO A 205 37.23 25.92 10.28
C PRO A 205 37.02 27.33 10.84
N ASP A 206 37.63 27.68 11.98
CA ASP A 206 37.56 29.03 12.54
C ASP A 206 38.24 30.07 11.66
N ILE A 207 39.25 29.67 10.87
CA ILE A 207 39.95 30.55 9.94
C ILE A 207 39.06 30.82 8.71
N ILE A 208 38.42 29.79 8.18
CA ILE A 208 37.49 29.89 7.04
C ILE A 208 36.28 30.74 7.41
N LEU A 209 35.72 30.54 8.61
CA LEU A 209 34.59 31.32 9.12
C LEU A 209 34.96 32.79 9.35
N LYS A 210 36.19 33.09 9.79
CA LYS A 210 36.69 34.47 9.91
C LYS A 210 36.92 35.14 8.56
N GLN A 211 37.39 34.41 7.54
CA GLN A 211 37.61 34.94 6.20
C GLN A 211 36.29 35.19 5.45
N ASN A 212 35.29 34.33 5.66
CA ASN A 212 33.99 34.39 4.99
C ASN A 212 32.90 35.07 5.83
N ALA A 213 33.24 35.64 6.99
CA ALA A 213 32.30 36.43 7.77
C ALA A 213 31.82 37.62 6.92
N PRO A 214 30.50 37.81 6.75
CA PRO A 214 29.97 38.90 5.93
C PRO A 214 30.44 40.24 6.51
N LYS A 215 31.25 40.97 5.74
CA LYS A 215 31.68 42.33 6.12
C LYS A 215 30.42 43.18 6.29
N LYS A 216 30.31 43.88 7.44
CA LYS A 216 29.16 44.75 7.74
C LYS A 216 28.88 45.67 6.54
N PRO A 217 27.64 45.79 6.07
CA PRO A 217 27.32 46.69 4.98
C PRO A 217 27.67 48.13 5.38
N VAL A 218 28.48 48.79 4.57
CA VAL A 218 28.78 50.21 4.72
C VAL A 218 27.61 50.98 4.13
N PHE A 219 26.75 51.51 4.98
CA PHE A 219 25.69 52.43 4.56
C PHE A 219 26.31 53.80 4.24
N ILE A 220 26.34 54.17 2.95
CA ILE A 220 26.74 55.52 2.54
C ILE A 220 25.52 56.44 2.72
N THR A 221 25.44 57.12 3.85
CA THR A 221 24.44 58.20 4.07
C THR A 221 24.96 59.49 3.44
N LYS A 222 24.33 59.94 2.35
CA LYS A 222 24.64 61.22 1.68
C LYS A 222 24.04 62.38 2.51
N ASN A 223 24.89 63.10 3.24
CA ASN A 223 24.51 64.29 3.99
C ASN A 223 24.19 65.47 3.05
N ASN A 224 22.94 65.59 2.60
CA ASN A 224 22.47 66.83 1.98
C ASN A 224 22.15 67.84 3.09
N LYS A 225 23.08 68.77 3.32
CA LYS A 225 22.86 69.95 4.18
C LYS A 225 21.66 70.74 3.66
N ARG A 226 20.70 70.98 4.55
CA ARG A 226 19.57 71.90 4.38
C ARG A 226 20.11 73.30 4.04
N THR A 227 19.92 73.77 2.81
CA THR A 227 19.76 75.22 2.57
C THR A 227 18.30 75.57 2.76
N HIS A 228 18.09 76.72 3.38
CA HIS A 228 16.81 77.21 3.87
C HIS A 228 15.78 77.44 2.75
N LEU A 229 14.52 77.12 3.10
CA LEU A 229 13.29 77.86 2.78
C LEU A 229 13.23 78.59 1.44
N LYS A 230 12.28 78.18 0.59
CA LYS A 230 11.32 79.10 -0.04
C LYS A 230 9.98 78.39 -0.29
N SER A 231 8.95 78.99 0.29
CA SER A 231 7.50 78.82 0.15
C SER A 231 6.97 77.75 -0.82
N LEU A 232 6.25 76.77 -0.27
CA LEU A 232 5.23 75.97 -0.98
C LEU A 232 3.92 76.74 -1.07
N GLN A 233 3.96 77.88 -1.75
CA GLN A 233 2.79 78.60 -2.19
C GLN A 233 3.06 78.93 -3.64
N HIS A 234 2.04 78.81 -4.49
CA HIS A 234 2.09 79.06 -5.94
C HIS A 234 2.93 78.04 -6.74
N LEU A 235 2.32 76.91 -7.11
CA LEU A 235 2.30 76.49 -8.52
C LEU A 235 1.16 75.46 -8.74
N PRO A 236 0.19 75.75 -9.65
CA PRO A 236 -1.03 74.98 -9.83
C PRO A 236 -0.91 74.05 -11.04
N LEU A 237 -0.71 72.75 -10.84
CA LEU A 237 -1.03 71.70 -11.82
C LEU A 237 -1.25 70.39 -11.00
N PHE A 238 -2.41 69.75 -10.82
CA PHE A 238 -3.70 69.68 -11.54
C PHE A 238 -4.15 70.92 -12.33
N HIS A 239 -3.68 70.96 -13.57
CA HIS A 239 -4.58 70.85 -14.70
C HIS A 239 -4.26 69.52 -15.36
#